data_AF-A0A973D933-F1
#
_entry.id   AF-A0A973D933-F1
#
_cell.length_a   1.000
_cell.length_b   1.000
_cell.length_c   1.000
_cell.angle_alpha   90.00
_cell.angle_beta   90.00
_cell.angle_gamma   90.00
#
_symmetry.space_group_name_H-M   'P 1'
#
loop_
_entity.id
_entity.type
_entity.pdbx_description
1 polymer ?
#
loop_
_entity_poly.entity_id
_entity_poly.type
_entity_poly.pdbx_seq_one_letter_code
_entity_poly.pdbx_strand_id
1 'polypeptide(L)' 'GPGNSKIPLAPVEGDVLIADWWLKLHLKRNDDGAVTGFDIESGGMSQIRFERQ' A
#
# COMPACT_ATOMS: atom_id res chain seq x y z
N GLY A 1 18.04 6.20 16.57
CA GLY A 1 18.06 4.94 15.80
C GLY A 1 16.96 5.00 14.75
N PRO A 2 17.07 4.31 13.60
CA PRO A 2 16.08 4.38 12.54
C PRO A 2 14.88 3.52 12.94
N GLY A 3 14.02 4.05 13.78
CA GLY A 3 13.00 3.26 14.45
C GLY A 3 11.88 4.14 14.98
N ASN A 4 11.23 4.88 14.08
CA ASN A 4 9.86 5.39 14.23
C ASN A 4 9.40 6.16 12.99
N SER A 5 9.75 5.70 11.79
CA SER A 5 9.19 6.28 10.57
C SER A 5 7.77 5.75 10.39
N LYS A 6 6.81 6.36 11.09
CA LYS A 6 5.39 6.22 10.73
C LYS A 6 5.22 6.91 9.39
N ILE A 7 5.14 6.14 8.31
CA ILE A 7 4.78 6.69 7.01
C ILE A 7 3.28 7.02 7.09
N PRO A 8 2.87 8.29 7.01
CA PRO A 8 1.46 8.63 7.06
C PRO A 8 0.76 8.08 5.82
N LEU A 9 -0.25 7.23 6.04
CA LEU A 9 -1.09 6.68 4.98
C LEU A 9 -2.36 7.51 4.89
N ALA A 10 -2.58 8.13 3.74
CA ALA A 10 -3.84 8.80 3.43
C ALA A 10 -4.61 7.97 2.38
N PRO A 11 -5.90 7.67 2.60
CA PRO A 11 -6.75 7.12 1.54
C PRO A 11 -6.96 8.20 0.48
N VAL A 12 -6.86 7.83 -0.78
CA VAL A 12 -7.12 8.76 -1.90
C VAL A 12 -8.44 8.43 -2.57
N GLU A 13 -8.62 7.18 -2.97
CA GLU A 13 -9.87 6.68 -3.54
C GLU A 13 -9.86 5.15 -3.54
N GLY A 14 -11.00 4.54 -3.19
CA GLY A 14 -11.17 3.08 -3.21
C GLY A 14 -10.09 2.32 -2.45
N ASP A 15 -9.36 1.47 -3.17
CA ASP A 15 -8.32 0.59 -2.64
C ASP A 15 -6.90 1.17 -2.74
N VAL A 16 -6.76 2.50 -2.91
CA VAL A 16 -5.45 3.16 -3.00
C VAL A 16 -5.14 3.96 -1.73
N LEU A 17 -4.01 3.62 -1.11
CA LEU A 17 -3.40 4.40 -0.04
C LEU A 17 -2.15 5.10 -0.55
N ILE A 18 -1.93 6.35 -0.17
CA ILE A 18 -0.68 7.08 -0.45
C ILE A 18 0.12 7.21 0.84
N ALA A 19 1.36 6.75 0.75
CA ALA A 19 2.33 6.68 1.82
C ALA A 19 3.47 7.65 1.50
N ASP A 20 3.17 8.95 1.36
CA ASP A 20 4.03 10.01 0.77
C ASP A 20 3.87 10.17 -0.76
N TRP A 21 4.21 11.35 -1.31
CA TRP A 21 3.91 11.79 -2.70
C TRP A 21 4.43 10.86 -3.82
N TRP A 22 5.34 9.94 -3.47
CA TRP A 22 6.05 9.05 -4.38
C TRP A 22 5.71 7.56 -4.17
N LEU A 23 4.89 7.20 -3.18
CA LEU A 23 4.61 5.81 -2.80
C LEU A 23 3.10 5.56 -2.70
N LYS A 24 2.58 4.70 -3.56
CA LYS A 24 1.18 4.27 -3.57
C LYS A 24 1.09 2.78 -3.23
N LEU A 25 0.10 2.44 -2.42
CA LEU A 25 -0.26 1.07 -2.08
C LEU A 25 -1.64 0.77 -2.67
N HIS A 26 -1.71 -0.24 -3.53
CA HIS A 26 -2.96 -0.72 -4.11
C HIS A 26 -3.41 -1.98 -3.36
N LEU A 27 -4.44 -1.87 -2.53
CA LEU A 27 -4.97 -2.97 -1.73
C LEU A 27 -5.59 -4.05 -2.64
N LYS A 28 -5.41 -5.31 -2.25
CA LYS A 28 -6.11 -6.47 -2.82
C LYS A 28 -7.11 -6.96 -1.82
N ARG A 29 -8.31 -7.26 -2.30
CA ARG A 29 -9.40 -7.83 -1.51
C ARG A 29 -9.84 -9.16 -2.10
N ASN A 30 -10.33 -10.05 -1.24
CA ASN A 30 -11.08 -11.23 -1.67
C ASN A 30 -12.56 -10.86 -1.97
N ASP A 31 -13.33 -11.87 -2.37
CA ASP A 31 -14.75 -11.72 -2.71
C ASP A 31 -15.61 -11.26 -1.51
N ASP A 32 -15.15 -11.52 -0.28
CA ASP A 32 -15.79 -11.05 0.95
C ASP A 32 -15.44 -9.59 1.30
N GLY A 33 -14.62 -8.92 0.50
CA GLY A 33 -14.14 -7.55 0.72
C GLY A 33 -13.03 -7.42 1.76
N ALA A 34 -12.50 -8.54 2.28
CA ALA A 34 -11.39 -8.55 3.22
C ALA A 34 -10.06 -8.29 2.50
N VAL A 35 -9.23 -7.42 3.06
CA VAL A 35 -7.89 -7.13 2.52
C VAL A 35 -6.99 -8.35 2.70
N THR A 36 -6.51 -8.89 1.58
CA THR A 36 -5.62 -10.05 1.48
C THR A 36 -4.18 -9.67 1.11
N GLY A 37 -3.94 -8.42 0.70
CA GLY A 37 -2.60 -7.97 0.31
C GLY A 37 -2.59 -6.56 -0.23
N PHE A 38 -1.45 -6.17 -0.79
CA PHE A 38 -1.30 -4.92 -1.54
C PHE A 38 -0.11 -4.96 -2.51
N ASP A 39 -0.20 -4.15 -3.56
CA ASP A 39 0.90 -3.90 -4.49
C ASP A 39 1.52 -2.52 -4.19
N ILE A 40 2.84 -2.44 -4.27
CA ILE A 40 3.58 -1.17 -4.16
C ILE A 40 3.87 -0.59 -5.55
N GLU A 41 3.49 0.67 -5.75
CA GLU A 41 3.92 1.51 -6.87
C GLU A 41 4.75 2.68 -6.32
N SER A 42 6.00 2.77 -6.76
CA SER A 42 6.87 3.92 -6.45
C SER A 42 7.56 4.41 -7.72
N GLY A 43 7.84 5.72 -7.82
CA GLY A 43 8.31 6.43 -9.03
C GLY A 43 9.55 5.85 -9.73
N GLY A 44 9.41 4.69 -10.38
CA GLY A 44 10.47 3.94 -11.08
C GLY A 44 10.56 2.45 -10.73
N MET A 45 9.91 1.97 -9.66
CA MET A 45 9.86 0.55 -9.29
C MET A 45 8.43 0.02 -9.32
N SER A 46 8.20 -0.99 -10.15
CA SER A 46 6.90 -1.59 -10.37
C SER A 46 6.72 -2.87 -9.54
N GLN A 47 5.63 -2.91 -8.76
CA GLN A 47 4.84 -4.10 -8.42
C GLN A 47 5.52 -5.15 -7.52
N ILE A 48 5.88 -4.75 -6.30
CA ILE A 48 6.12 -5.73 -5.22
C ILE A 48 4.77 -6.06 -4.57
N ARG A 49 4.39 -7.34 -4.62
CA ARG A 49 3.16 -7.87 -4.02
C ARG A 49 3.44 -8.38 -2.61
N PHE A 50 2.64 -7.93 -1.67
CA PHE A 50 2.61 -8.43 -0.29
C PHE A 50 1.29 -9.14 -0.04
N GLU A 51 1.35 -10.33 0.56
CA GLU A 51 0.19 -11.10 0.96
C GLU A 51 0.08 -11.11 2.49
N ARG A 52 -1.15 -11.03 2.99
CA ARG A 52 -1.45 -11.09 4.42
C ARG A 52 -1.32 -12.53 4.91
N GLN A 53 -0.39 -12.77 5.84
CA GLN A 53 -0.26 -14.03 6.59
C GLN A 53 -1.25 -14.12 7.75
#